data_AF-A0A2E9BD10-F1
#
_entry.id   AF-A0A2E9BD10-F1
#
_cell.length_a   1.000
_cell.length_b   1.000
_cell.length_c   1.000
_cell.angle_alpha   90.00
_cell.angle_beta   90.00
_cell.angle_gamma   90.00
#
_symmetry.space_group_name_H-M   'P 1'
#
loop_
_entity.id
_entity.type
_entity.pdbx_description
1 polymer ?
#
loop_
_entity_poly.entity_id
_entity_poly.type
_entity_poly.pdbx_seq_one_letter_code
_entity_poly.pdbx_strand_id
1 'polypeptide(L)'
;MKEATALSQGIVSSIKQDLRREEVRLEEEMKDRVESVQKILNEVSSIQDAIVAGSSEVMKELEKSRRKLVKGGDRESMVAQILAAAGRLGELRTLHIDSVSRIQGALARPPSAVDIIERLAKDLLKMSGSWESSAREIDESIAEVVDANPPIELVSLSREINNNGYDLILAGEDRGDENIERCRSKIKQLTGEDKLL
;
A
#
# COMPACT_ATOMS: atom_id res chain seq x y z
N MET A 1 -18.85 -20.93 -15.35
CA MET A 1 -17.40 -21.22 -15.55
C MET A 1 -16.68 -20.25 -16.47
N LYS A 2 -17.04 -20.11 -17.76
CA LYS A 2 -16.37 -19.13 -18.65
C LYS A 2 -16.47 -17.68 -18.12
N GLU A 3 -17.62 -17.33 -17.57
CA GLU A 3 -17.88 -16.04 -16.94
C GLU A 3 -17.02 -15.80 -15.69
N ALA A 4 -17.05 -16.71 -14.72
CA ALA A 4 -16.13 -16.69 -13.56
C ALA A 4 -14.65 -16.58 -13.96
N THR A 5 -14.20 -17.25 -15.02
CA THR A 5 -12.83 -17.11 -15.54
C THR A 5 -12.57 -15.69 -16.08
N ALA A 6 -13.51 -15.10 -16.82
CA ALA A 6 -13.38 -13.75 -17.33
C ALA A 6 -13.37 -12.71 -16.21
N LEU A 7 -14.25 -12.85 -15.21
CA LEU A 7 -14.28 -12.01 -14.01
C LEU A 7 -12.96 -12.09 -13.22
N SER A 8 -12.43 -13.30 -13.05
CA SER A 8 -11.12 -13.53 -12.41
C SER A 8 -9.95 -12.86 -13.14
N GLN A 9 -9.95 -12.88 -14.47
CA GLN A 9 -8.94 -12.16 -15.25
C GLN A 9 -9.12 -10.63 -15.13
N GLY A 10 -10.36 -10.16 -15.10
CA GLY A 10 -10.71 -8.75 -14.93
C GLY A 10 -10.22 -8.18 -13.60
N ILE A 11 -10.53 -8.85 -12.48
CA ILE A 11 -10.09 -8.39 -11.15
C ILE A 11 -8.56 -8.35 -11.04
N VAL A 12 -7.84 -9.37 -11.55
CA VAL A 12 -6.37 -9.38 -11.52
C VAL A 12 -5.80 -8.22 -12.33
N SER A 13 -6.39 -7.90 -13.48
CA SER A 13 -5.98 -6.74 -14.29
C SER A 13 -6.24 -5.42 -13.57
N SER A 14 -7.41 -5.26 -12.94
CA SER A 14 -7.76 -4.07 -12.16
C SER A 14 -6.79 -3.84 -11.01
N ILE A 15 -6.55 -4.88 -10.19
CA ILE A 15 -5.61 -4.81 -9.06
C ILE A 15 -4.23 -4.36 -9.55
N LYS A 16 -3.73 -4.95 -10.64
CA LYS A 16 -2.41 -4.58 -11.19
C LYS A 16 -2.37 -3.11 -11.64
N GLN A 17 -3.42 -2.64 -12.31
CA GLN A 17 -3.50 -1.25 -12.77
C GLN A 17 -3.57 -0.27 -11.60
N ASP A 18 -4.39 -0.58 -10.61
CA ASP A 18 -4.58 0.21 -9.39
C ASP A 18 -3.26 0.33 -8.61
N LEU A 19 -2.59 -0.80 -8.35
CA LEU A 19 -1.30 -0.84 -7.68
C LEU A 19 -0.23 -0.07 -8.46
N ARG A 20 -0.18 -0.24 -9.79
CA ARG A 20 0.79 0.47 -10.63
C ARG A 20 0.57 1.98 -10.60
N ARG A 21 -0.68 2.42 -10.59
CA ARG A 21 -1.03 3.84 -10.50
C ARG A 21 -0.58 4.44 -9.17
N GLU A 22 -0.84 3.75 -8.06
CA GLU A 22 -0.42 4.23 -6.74
C GLU A 22 1.09 4.18 -6.55
N GLU A 23 1.78 3.19 -7.14
CA GLU A 23 3.25 3.13 -7.19
C GLU A 23 3.84 4.38 -7.87
N VAL A 24 3.39 4.68 -9.10
CA VAL A 24 3.87 5.85 -9.85
C VAL A 24 3.62 7.14 -9.07
N ARG A 25 2.42 7.27 -8.50
CA ARG A 25 2.05 8.47 -7.72
C ARG A 25 2.90 8.62 -6.46
N LEU A 26 3.17 7.52 -5.74
CA LEU A 26 4.04 7.52 -4.58
C LEU A 26 5.45 7.99 -4.96
N GLU A 27 6.00 7.45 -6.05
CA GLU A 27 7.32 7.83 -6.55
C GLU A 27 7.40 9.32 -6.90
N GLU A 28 6.41 9.84 -7.64
CA GLU A 28 6.33 11.24 -8.03
C GLU A 28 6.29 12.16 -6.81
N GLU A 29 5.40 11.90 -5.86
CA GLU A 29 5.24 12.77 -4.70
C GLU A 29 6.42 12.71 -3.73
N MET A 30 7.02 11.52 -3.55
CA MET A 30 8.22 11.38 -2.74
C MET A 30 9.40 12.11 -3.38
N LYS A 31 9.53 12.02 -4.71
CA LYS A 31 10.54 12.75 -5.47
C LYS A 31 10.35 14.26 -5.34
N ASP A 32 9.14 14.76 -5.57
CA ASP A 32 8.81 16.19 -5.45
C ASP A 32 9.13 16.72 -4.05
N ARG A 33 8.82 15.93 -3.02
CA ARG A 33 9.15 16.26 -1.63
C ARG A 33 10.66 16.41 -1.43
N VAL A 34 11.44 15.43 -1.89
CA VAL A 34 12.90 15.45 -1.74
C VAL A 34 13.50 16.61 -2.53
N GLU A 35 13.08 16.82 -3.78
CA GLU A 35 13.57 17.91 -4.63
C GLU A 35 13.26 19.29 -4.03
N SER A 36 12.05 19.47 -3.49
CA SER A 36 11.67 20.72 -2.81
C SER A 36 12.53 20.99 -1.57
N VAL A 37 12.82 19.96 -0.76
CA VAL A 37 13.68 20.12 0.43
C VAL A 37 15.12 20.38 0.01
N GLN A 38 15.62 19.65 -0.99
CA GLN A 38 16.99 19.81 -1.50
C GLN A 38 17.24 21.23 -2.02
N LYS A 39 16.27 21.82 -2.73
CA LYS A 39 16.37 23.21 -3.19
C LYS A 39 16.59 24.19 -2.02
N ILE A 40 15.81 24.03 -0.95
CA ILE A 40 15.93 24.89 0.24
C ILE A 40 17.27 24.66 0.95
N LEU A 41 17.72 23.41 1.05
CA LEU A 41 19.03 23.09 1.64
C LEU A 41 20.19 23.69 0.84
N ASN A 42 20.10 23.71 -0.49
CA ASN A 42 21.11 24.35 -1.34
C ASN A 42 21.16 25.87 -1.11
N GLU A 43 20.00 26.53 -1.00
CA GLU A 43 19.92 27.96 -0.67
C GLU A 43 20.53 28.25 0.70
N VAL A 44 20.20 27.44 1.70
CA VAL A 44 20.75 27.54 3.06
C VAL A 44 22.27 27.33 3.06
N SER A 45 22.79 26.37 2.31
CA SER A 45 24.23 26.14 2.18
C SER A 45 24.94 27.38 1.64
N SER A 46 24.38 28.04 0.62
CA SER A 46 24.94 29.27 0.08
C SER A 46 24.94 30.42 1.11
N ILE A 47 23.90 30.53 1.93
CA ILE A 47 23.85 31.51 3.02
C ILE A 47 24.90 31.19 4.09
N GLN A 48 25.09 29.91 4.42
CA GLN A 48 26.13 29.48 5.36
C GLN A 48 27.53 29.84 4.85
N ASP A 49 27.82 29.60 3.57
CA ASP A 49 29.10 29.99 2.96
C ASP A 49 29.34 31.50 3.05
N ALA A 50 28.31 32.30 2.78
CA ALA A 50 28.38 33.77 2.91
C ALA A 50 28.64 34.20 4.37
N ILE A 51 28.04 33.50 5.35
CA ILE A 51 28.30 33.76 6.78
C ILE A 51 29.73 33.42 7.16
N VAL A 52 30.26 32.28 6.70
CA VAL A 52 31.65 31.88 6.97
C VAL A 52 32.63 32.88 6.36
N ALA A 53 32.41 33.29 5.11
CA ALA A 53 33.23 34.29 4.45
C ALA A 53 33.19 35.65 5.17
N GLY A 54 31.98 36.15 5.46
CA GLY A 54 31.79 37.45 6.12
C GLY A 54 32.36 37.48 7.54
N SER A 55 32.18 36.41 8.32
CA SER A 55 32.75 36.32 9.67
C SER A 55 34.28 36.30 9.66
N SER A 56 34.88 35.57 8.71
CA SER A 56 36.33 35.53 8.53
C SER A 56 36.91 36.88 8.13
N GLU A 57 36.21 37.62 7.26
CA GLU A 57 36.60 38.97 6.85
C GLU A 57 36.54 39.97 8.01
N VAL A 58 35.42 39.99 8.74
CA VAL A 58 35.25 40.85 9.94
C VAL A 58 36.36 40.59 10.96
N MET A 59 36.67 39.32 11.23
CA MET A 59 37.74 38.96 12.15
C MET A 59 39.11 39.45 11.68
N LYS A 60 39.40 39.31 10.38
CA LYS A 60 40.65 39.78 9.78
C LYS A 60 40.80 41.30 9.85
N GLU A 61 39.73 42.05 9.62
CA GLU A 61 39.72 43.51 9.75
C GLU A 61 39.91 43.97 11.20
N LEU A 62 39.24 43.31 12.15
CA LEU A 62 39.36 43.61 13.57
C LEU A 62 40.79 43.37 14.06
N GLU A 63 41.40 42.25 13.67
CA GLU A 63 42.77 41.89 14.05
C GLU A 63 43.81 42.85 13.44
N LYS A 64 43.61 43.31 12.20
CA LYS A 64 44.45 44.35 11.59
C LYS A 64 44.37 45.66 12.38
N SER A 65 43.16 46.08 12.76
CA SER A 65 42.94 47.32 13.52
C SER A 65 43.53 47.23 14.92
N ARG A 66 43.38 46.08 15.59
CA ARG A 66 44.03 45.79 16.88
C ARG A 66 45.55 45.91 16.79
N ARG A 67 46.18 45.33 15.76
CA ARG A 67 47.64 45.44 15.57
C ARG A 67 48.11 46.88 15.37
N LYS A 68 47.32 47.72 14.69
CA LYS A 68 47.62 49.15 14.53
C LYS A 68 47.54 49.89 15.87
N LEU A 69 46.51 49.62 16.68
CA LEU A 69 46.35 50.23 18.00
C LEU A 69 47.56 49.94 18.90
N VAL A 70 48.02 48.68 18.98
CA VAL A 70 49.17 48.27 19.80
C VAL A 70 50.46 49.02 19.42
N LYS A 71 50.59 49.46 18.16
CA LYS A 71 51.75 50.23 17.67
C LYS A 71 51.61 51.75 17.90
N GLY A 72 50.77 52.17 18.84
CA GLY A 72 50.50 53.60 19.12
C GLY A 72 49.46 54.23 18.19
N GLY A 73 48.59 53.42 17.59
CA GLY A 73 47.51 53.90 16.73
C GLY A 73 46.39 54.62 17.49
N ASP A 74 45.52 55.29 16.73
CA ASP A 74 44.40 56.04 17.29
C ASP A 74 43.32 55.13 17.92
N ARG A 75 42.92 55.50 19.15
CA ARG A 75 41.91 54.79 19.93
C ARG A 75 40.49 55.02 19.37
N GLU A 76 40.18 56.20 18.86
CA GLU A 76 38.87 56.48 18.26
C GLU A 76 38.65 55.61 17.02
N SER A 77 39.68 55.49 16.17
CA SER A 77 39.67 54.56 15.03
C SER A 77 39.39 53.12 15.45
N MET A 78 40.01 52.61 16.53
CA MET A 78 39.71 51.26 17.01
C MET A 78 38.26 51.13 17.49
N VAL A 79 37.74 52.12 18.22
CA VAL A 79 36.33 52.11 18.68
C VAL A 79 35.38 52.03 17.49
N ALA A 80 35.61 52.82 16.45
CA ALA A 80 34.81 52.77 15.22
C ALA A 80 34.85 51.39 14.55
N GLN A 81 36.02 50.74 14.53
CA GLN A 81 36.17 49.39 13.96
C GLN A 81 35.46 48.31 14.79
N ILE A 82 35.47 48.42 16.12
CA ILE A 82 34.72 47.51 17.00
C ILE A 82 33.21 47.65 16.75
N LEU A 83 32.71 48.89 16.69
CA LEU A 83 31.29 49.15 16.43
C LEU A 83 30.87 48.61 15.05
N ALA A 84 31.68 48.83 14.01
CA ALA A 84 31.42 48.30 12.68
C ALA A 84 31.40 46.75 12.65
N ALA A 85 32.36 46.10 13.31
CA ALA A 85 32.41 44.64 13.40
C ALA A 85 31.21 44.08 14.19
N ALA A 86 30.79 44.74 15.26
CA ALA A 86 29.61 44.36 16.03
C ALA A 86 28.33 44.48 15.19
N GLY A 87 28.19 45.54 14.39
CA GLY A 87 27.09 45.72 13.43
C GLY A 87 27.02 44.57 12.42
N ARG A 88 28.13 44.28 11.75
CA ARG A 88 28.22 43.17 10.79
C ARG A 88 27.95 41.81 11.45
N LEU A 89 28.43 41.58 12.67
CA LEU A 89 28.10 40.35 13.41
C LEU A 89 26.58 40.22 13.65
N GLY A 90 25.89 41.33 13.93
CA GLY A 90 24.43 41.37 14.04
C GLY A 90 23.72 40.98 12.74
N GLU A 91 24.19 41.48 11.60
CA GLU A 91 23.68 41.12 10.27
C GLU A 91 23.88 39.63 9.97
N LEU A 92 25.08 39.09 10.23
CA LEU A 92 25.41 37.67 10.05
C LEU A 92 24.53 36.76 10.94
N ARG A 93 24.26 37.17 12.19
CA ARG A 93 23.33 36.45 13.07
C ARG A 93 21.91 36.45 12.54
N THR A 94 21.46 37.57 11.96
CA THR A 94 20.13 37.68 11.36
C THR A 94 19.99 36.73 10.16
N LEU A 95 21.00 36.68 9.28
CA LEU A 95 21.05 35.71 8.17
C LEU A 95 21.02 34.26 8.65
N HIS A 96 21.73 33.96 9.76
CA HIS A 96 21.71 32.64 10.35
C HIS A 96 20.31 32.26 10.87
N ILE A 97 19.65 33.17 11.59
CA ILE A 97 18.29 32.95 12.10
C ILE A 97 17.29 32.73 10.95
N ASP A 98 17.38 33.52 9.87
CA ASP A 98 16.54 33.33 8.68
C ASP A 98 16.79 31.94 8.05
N SER A 99 18.04 31.53 7.95
CA SER A 99 18.40 30.19 7.43
C SER A 99 17.79 29.07 8.27
N VAL A 100 17.85 29.17 9.60
CA VAL A 100 17.22 28.19 10.51
C VAL A 100 15.72 28.14 10.31
N SER A 101 15.07 29.30 10.19
CA SER A 101 13.63 29.40 9.91
C SER A 101 13.24 28.70 8.60
N ARG A 102 14.03 28.91 7.53
CA ARG A 102 13.80 28.24 6.23
C ARG A 102 13.92 26.72 6.32
N ILE A 103 14.92 26.20 7.03
CA ILE A 103 15.09 24.75 7.24
C ILE A 103 13.88 24.18 7.99
N GLN A 104 13.49 24.82 9.10
CA GLN A 104 12.35 24.39 9.90
C GLN A 104 11.05 24.42 9.08
N GLY A 105 10.84 25.48 8.30
CA GLY A 105 9.71 25.59 7.38
C GLY A 105 9.69 24.49 6.32
N ALA A 106 10.85 24.14 5.74
CA ALA A 106 10.96 23.06 4.77
C ALA A 106 10.59 21.69 5.36
N LEU A 107 11.01 21.43 6.60
CA LEU A 107 10.73 20.18 7.30
C LEU A 107 9.25 20.06 7.69
N ALA A 108 8.67 21.15 8.20
CA ALA A 108 7.29 21.18 8.67
C ALA A 108 6.22 21.30 7.56
N ARG A 109 6.62 21.61 6.32
CA ARG A 109 5.69 21.80 5.21
C ARG A 109 4.97 20.48 4.85
N PRO A 110 3.64 20.43 4.76
CA PRO A 110 2.92 19.28 4.24
C PRO A 110 2.98 19.17 2.70
N PRO A 111 2.80 17.98 2.12
CA PRO A 111 2.73 16.69 2.80
C PRO A 111 4.13 16.22 3.21
N SER A 112 4.27 15.77 4.46
CA SER A 112 5.44 15.03 4.93
C SER A 112 5.53 13.67 4.25
N ALA A 113 6.71 13.05 4.28
CA ALA A 113 6.85 11.67 3.81
C ALA A 113 5.88 10.72 4.54
N VAL A 114 5.60 10.99 5.82
CA VAL A 114 4.60 10.26 6.60
C VAL A 114 3.20 10.49 6.03
N ASP A 115 2.81 11.73 5.75
CA ASP A 115 1.51 12.05 5.17
C ASP A 115 1.29 11.37 3.80
N ILE A 116 2.34 11.30 2.97
CA ILE A 116 2.30 10.62 1.67
C ILE A 116 2.03 9.12 1.86
N ILE A 117 2.74 8.45 2.78
CA ILE A 117 2.53 7.03 3.09
C ILE A 117 1.16 6.77 3.72
N GLU A 118 0.71 7.64 4.64
CA GLU A 118 -0.61 7.51 5.24
C GLU A 118 -1.72 7.62 4.20
N ARG A 119 -1.56 8.51 3.22
CA ARG A 119 -2.52 8.60 2.12
C ARG A 119 -2.51 7.35 1.25
N LEU A 120 -1.32 6.84 0.87
CA LEU A 120 -1.20 5.58 0.14
C LEU A 120 -1.91 4.43 0.87
N ALA A 121 -1.72 4.32 2.19
CA ALA A 121 -2.38 3.29 2.98
C ALA A 121 -3.92 3.43 2.96
N LYS A 122 -4.44 4.66 3.04
CA LYS A 122 -5.88 4.94 2.91
C LYS A 122 -6.41 4.59 1.52
N ASP A 123 -5.65 4.92 0.48
CA ASP A 123 -6.03 4.64 -0.90
C ASP A 123 -6.02 3.12 -1.18
N LEU A 124 -5.01 2.38 -0.71
CA LEU A 124 -4.96 0.91 -0.76
C LEU A 124 -6.14 0.26 -0.05
N LEU A 125 -6.49 0.74 1.16
CA LEU A 125 -7.64 0.23 1.91
C LEU A 125 -8.96 0.49 1.17
N LYS A 126 -9.09 1.64 0.52
CA LYS A 126 -10.28 1.95 -0.27
C LYS A 126 -10.38 1.03 -1.49
N MET A 127 -9.27 0.83 -2.20
CA MET A 127 -9.23 -0.06 -3.37
C MET A 127 -9.49 -1.52 -2.99
N SER A 128 -9.00 -1.98 -1.83
CA SER A 128 -9.28 -3.35 -1.37
C SER A 128 -10.77 -3.62 -1.19
N GLY A 129 -11.56 -2.61 -0.79
CA GLY A 129 -13.02 -2.76 -0.72
C GLY A 129 -13.66 -3.01 -2.09
N SER A 130 -13.17 -2.33 -3.14
CA SER A 130 -13.63 -2.57 -4.52
C SER A 130 -13.21 -3.96 -5.01
N TRP A 131 -11.97 -4.37 -4.75
CA TRP A 131 -11.47 -5.69 -5.14
C TRP A 131 -12.23 -6.81 -4.44
N GLU A 132 -12.56 -6.64 -3.16
CA GLU A 132 -13.38 -7.61 -2.42
C GLU A 132 -14.77 -7.76 -3.05
N SER A 133 -15.41 -6.65 -3.44
CA SER A 133 -16.71 -6.70 -4.13
C SER A 133 -16.63 -7.53 -5.41
N SER A 134 -15.61 -7.29 -6.24
CA SER A 134 -15.40 -8.07 -7.47
C SER A 134 -15.06 -9.54 -7.20
N ALA A 135 -14.40 -9.85 -6.07
CA ALA A 135 -14.15 -11.23 -5.67
C ALA A 135 -15.43 -11.97 -5.30
N ARG A 136 -16.37 -11.29 -4.62
CA ARG A 136 -17.68 -11.87 -4.29
C ARG A 136 -18.51 -12.18 -5.54
N GLU A 137 -18.46 -11.32 -6.56
CA GLU A 137 -19.13 -11.57 -7.85
C GLU A 137 -18.58 -12.85 -8.53
N ILE A 138 -17.30 -13.15 -8.37
CA ILE A 138 -16.72 -14.41 -8.87
C ILE A 138 -17.30 -15.61 -8.11
N ASP A 139 -17.36 -15.55 -6.79
CA ASP A 139 -17.92 -16.62 -5.97
C ASP A 139 -19.40 -16.85 -6.28
N GLU A 140 -20.17 -15.79 -6.49
CA GLU A 140 -21.57 -15.85 -6.93
C GLU A 140 -21.70 -16.52 -8.31
N SER A 141 -20.89 -16.12 -9.29
CA SER A 141 -20.88 -16.73 -10.64
C SER A 141 -20.46 -18.22 -10.63
N ILE A 142 -19.61 -18.62 -9.67
CA ILE A 142 -19.29 -20.03 -9.47
C ILE A 142 -20.49 -20.78 -8.88
N ALA A 143 -21.11 -20.22 -7.83
CA ALA A 143 -22.25 -20.82 -7.16
C ALA A 143 -23.44 -21.05 -8.11
N GLU A 144 -23.70 -20.14 -9.03
CA GLU A 144 -24.77 -20.26 -10.03
C GLU A 144 -24.61 -21.46 -10.98
N VAL A 145 -23.38 -21.91 -11.22
CA VAL A 145 -23.08 -22.96 -12.20
C VAL A 145 -22.89 -24.33 -11.53
N VAL A 146 -22.76 -24.36 -10.20
CA VAL A 146 -22.64 -25.60 -9.43
C VAL A 146 -24.05 -26.08 -9.05
N ASP A 147 -24.64 -26.94 -9.88
CA ASP A 147 -25.81 -27.73 -9.46
C ASP A 147 -25.33 -28.96 -8.67
N ALA A 148 -25.60 -28.95 -7.36
CA ALA A 148 -25.27 -30.05 -6.47
C ALA A 148 -26.33 -31.15 -6.45
N ASN A 149 -27.45 -30.97 -7.16
CA ASN A 149 -28.52 -31.96 -7.17
C ASN A 149 -28.16 -33.14 -8.09
N PRO A 150 -28.58 -34.37 -7.74
CA PRO A 150 -28.44 -35.50 -8.64
C PRO A 150 -29.27 -35.27 -9.92
N PRO A 151 -28.75 -35.62 -11.10
CA PRO A 151 -29.52 -35.54 -12.35
C PRO A 151 -30.85 -36.31 -12.25
N ILE A 152 -31.92 -35.79 -12.84
CA ILE A 152 -33.25 -36.41 -12.74
C ILE A 152 -33.28 -37.83 -13.32
N GLU A 153 -32.47 -38.10 -14.34
CA GLU A 153 -32.29 -39.42 -14.95
C GLU A 153 -31.67 -40.40 -13.96
N LEU A 154 -30.72 -39.96 -13.15
CA LEU A 154 -30.10 -40.78 -12.11
C LEU A 154 -31.13 -41.11 -11.01
N VAL A 155 -31.92 -40.12 -10.58
CA VAL A 155 -33.01 -40.32 -9.62
C VAL A 155 -34.07 -41.28 -10.20
N SER A 156 -34.42 -41.11 -11.48
CA SER A 156 -35.40 -41.96 -12.17
C SER A 156 -34.91 -43.40 -12.29
N LEU A 157 -33.65 -43.60 -12.68
CA LEU A 157 -33.05 -44.93 -12.79
C LEU A 157 -32.96 -45.62 -11.43
N SER A 158 -32.62 -44.88 -10.37
CA SER A 158 -32.62 -45.40 -9.00
C SER A 158 -34.02 -45.88 -8.59
N ARG A 159 -35.07 -45.10 -8.87
CA ARG A 159 -36.46 -45.51 -8.61
C ARG A 159 -36.87 -46.73 -9.43
N GLU A 160 -36.52 -46.75 -10.71
CA GLU A 160 -36.80 -47.87 -11.61
C GLU A 160 -36.24 -49.18 -11.03
N ILE A 161 -34.93 -49.20 -10.72
CA ILE A 161 -34.23 -50.39 -10.24
C ILE A 161 -34.75 -50.85 -8.86
N ASN A 162 -35.04 -49.92 -7.96
CA ASN A 162 -35.44 -50.28 -6.59
C ASN A 162 -36.93 -50.60 -6.44
N ASN A 163 -37.82 -50.05 -7.28
CA ASN A 163 -39.27 -50.08 -7.05
C ASN A 163 -40.11 -50.84 -8.10
N ASN A 164 -39.53 -51.32 -9.21
CA ASN A 164 -40.30 -51.99 -10.26
C ASN A 164 -40.20 -53.53 -10.25
N GLY A 165 -40.01 -54.14 -9.08
CA GLY A 165 -40.11 -55.59 -8.91
C GLY A 165 -38.91 -56.39 -9.46
N TYR A 166 -37.76 -55.74 -9.69
CA TYR A 166 -36.54 -56.43 -10.12
C TYR A 166 -36.01 -57.41 -9.07
N ASP A 167 -36.32 -57.20 -7.79
CA ASP A 167 -36.08 -58.16 -6.71
C ASP A 167 -36.77 -59.51 -6.97
N LEU A 168 -38.02 -59.49 -7.48
CA LEU A 168 -38.78 -60.68 -7.84
C LEU A 168 -38.20 -61.40 -9.06
N ILE A 169 -37.66 -60.64 -10.02
CA ILE A 169 -37.00 -61.20 -11.20
C ILE A 169 -35.69 -61.89 -10.79
N LEU A 170 -34.91 -61.26 -9.90
CA LEU A 170 -33.66 -61.81 -9.39
C LEU A 170 -33.87 -63.06 -8.51
N ALA A 171 -35.00 -63.15 -7.79
CA ALA A 171 -35.35 -64.32 -7.00
C ALA A 171 -35.66 -65.58 -7.86
N GLY A 172 -36.01 -65.40 -9.14
CA GLY A 172 -36.19 -66.50 -10.10
C GLY A 172 -37.34 -67.45 -9.72
N GLU A 173 -37.05 -68.75 -9.68
CA GLU A 173 -38.00 -69.81 -9.27
C GLU A 173 -38.13 -69.94 -7.75
N ASP A 174 -37.14 -69.48 -6.99
CA ASP A 174 -37.12 -69.51 -5.53
C ASP A 174 -37.67 -68.19 -4.96
N ARG A 175 -39.00 -68.07 -4.98
CA ARG A 175 -39.74 -66.86 -4.55
C ARG A 175 -40.13 -66.87 -3.09
N GLY A 176 -39.37 -67.56 -2.23
CA GLY A 176 -39.54 -67.45 -0.79
C GLY A 176 -39.32 -66.02 -0.31
N ASP A 177 -40.09 -65.57 0.68
CA ASP A 177 -40.04 -64.21 1.22
C ASP A 177 -38.62 -63.81 1.65
N GLU A 178 -37.86 -64.76 2.21
CA GLU A 178 -36.47 -64.55 2.64
C GLU A 178 -35.50 -64.30 1.46
N ASN A 179 -35.69 -65.01 0.33
CA ASN A 179 -34.84 -64.84 -0.85
C ASN A 179 -35.16 -63.53 -1.59
N ILE A 180 -36.44 -63.15 -1.66
CA ILE A 180 -36.88 -61.87 -2.24
C ILE A 180 -36.29 -60.70 -1.44
N GLU A 181 -36.38 -60.75 -0.11
CA GLU A 181 -35.85 -59.68 0.75
C GLU A 181 -34.31 -59.60 0.69
N ARG A 182 -33.62 -60.74 0.55
CA ARG A 182 -32.17 -60.78 0.29
C ARG A 182 -31.82 -60.13 -1.04
N CYS A 183 -32.56 -60.42 -2.11
CA CYS A 183 -32.36 -59.80 -3.42
C CYS A 183 -32.63 -58.29 -3.38
N ARG A 184 -33.71 -57.86 -2.74
CA ARG A 184 -34.05 -56.43 -2.55
C ARG A 184 -32.98 -55.68 -1.76
N SER A 185 -32.54 -56.23 -0.63
CA SER A 185 -31.46 -55.68 0.18
C SER A 185 -30.16 -55.58 -0.62
N LYS A 186 -29.90 -56.57 -1.48
CA LYS A 186 -28.72 -56.54 -2.36
C LYS A 186 -28.81 -55.44 -3.41
N ILE A 187 -29.98 -55.20 -4.00
CA ILE A 187 -30.21 -54.09 -4.93
C ILE A 187 -29.93 -52.75 -4.23
N LYS A 188 -30.54 -52.50 -3.07
CA LYS A 188 -30.35 -51.25 -2.29
C LYS A 188 -28.89 -50.98 -1.92
N GLN A 189 -28.18 -52.03 -1.50
CA GLN A 189 -26.75 -51.94 -1.21
C GLN A 189 -25.94 -51.54 -2.44
N LEU A 190 -26.25 -52.09 -3.61
CA LEU A 190 -25.53 -51.85 -4.87
C LEU A 190 -25.87 -50.49 -5.49
N THR A 191 -27.12 -50.04 -5.38
CA THR A 191 -27.56 -48.72 -5.86
C THR A 191 -27.10 -47.58 -4.95
N GLY A 192 -26.60 -47.91 -3.75
CA GLY A 192 -26.08 -46.92 -2.80
C GLY A 192 -27.19 -46.15 -2.09
N GLU A 193 -28.44 -46.63 -2.13
CA GLU A 193 -29.58 -46.02 -1.44
C GLU A 193 -29.37 -46.02 0.09
N ASP A 194 -28.65 -47.02 0.61
CA ASP A 194 -28.28 -47.10 2.04
C ASP A 194 -27.22 -46.06 2.47
N LYS A 195 -26.57 -45.36 1.53
CA LYS A 195 -25.55 -44.33 1.81
C LYS A 195 -26.11 -42.91 1.88
N LEU A 196 -27.41 -42.74 1.64
CA LEU A 196 -28.11 -41.44 1.61
C LEU A 196 -28.78 -41.09 2.96
N LEU A 197 -28.44 -41.79 4.05
CA LEU A 197 -28.81 -41.47 5.45
C LEU A 197 -27.64 -40.86 6.22
#